data_AF-A0A7S4LQB8-F1
#
_entry.id   AF-A0A7S4LQB8-F1
#
_cell.length_a   1.000
_cell.length_b   1.000
_cell.length_c   1.000
_cell.angle_alpha   90.00
_cell.angle_beta   90.00
_cell.angle_gamma   90.00
#
_symmetry.space_group_name_H-M   'P 1'
#
loop_
_entity.id
_entity.type
_entity.pdbx_description
1 polymer ?
#
loop_
_entity_poly.entity_id
_entity_poly.type
_entity_poly.pdbx_seq_one_letter_code
_entity_poly.pdbx_strand_id
1 'polypeptide(L)'
;EGCILAGYAMRARAAYIYIRGEYFNEAVVLDEAIHEAYAAGLLGKNACGSGYDYDIYLHRGAGAYICGEETALIESLEGKQGKPRLKPPFPAGVGLFGCPSTVTNVETVAVAPTILRRGASWFASFGNENNRGTKLFAISGHVKNPMVVEESMSIPLRDLIDKHCGGMRNGWESVQACIPGGSSVPVLNKDQCGEALMEFDDLRAKGSGLGTAAVTMFDNTVDMVGAIRRLSHFYKHESCGQCTPCREGTGWLEDILIRMEKGDADKREIPMLEEISRQIEGHTICALGDAAAWPVQGLLRHFKKDIEDRIDNPEGFDHEAAFQKAWSGDPFDNNAWTKEHGDGKTYAAA
;
A
#
# COMPACT_ATOMS: atom_id res chain seq x y z
N GLU A 1 6.95 -9.87 -19.75
CA GLU A 1 5.82 -10.69 -20.25
C GLU A 1 4.45 -10.04 -20.03
N GLY A 2 4.03 -9.82 -18.78
CA GLY A 2 2.70 -9.26 -18.46
C GLY A 2 2.32 -8.00 -19.22
N CYS A 3 3.27 -7.07 -19.38
CA CYS A 3 3.07 -5.83 -20.15
C CYS A 3 2.60 -6.10 -21.59
N ILE A 4 3.15 -7.10 -22.29
CA ILE A 4 2.78 -7.41 -23.68
C ILE A 4 1.36 -7.98 -23.74
N LEU A 5 1.03 -8.92 -22.85
CA LEU A 5 -0.29 -9.57 -22.84
C LEU A 5 -1.40 -8.58 -22.48
N ALA A 6 -1.18 -7.77 -21.45
CA ALA A 6 -2.08 -6.69 -21.07
C ALA A 6 -2.19 -5.68 -22.23
N GLY A 7 -1.05 -5.28 -22.80
CA GLY A 7 -0.98 -4.34 -23.92
C GLY A 7 -1.75 -4.81 -25.14
N TYR A 8 -1.58 -6.07 -25.55
CA TYR A 8 -2.34 -6.67 -26.64
C TYR A 8 -3.84 -6.68 -26.35
N ALA A 9 -4.25 -7.09 -25.14
CA ALA A 9 -5.65 -7.14 -24.74
C ALA A 9 -6.33 -5.75 -24.77
N MET A 10 -5.59 -4.68 -24.44
CA MET A 10 -6.09 -3.30 -24.44
C MET A 10 -5.72 -2.51 -25.71
N ARG A 11 -5.07 -3.14 -26.69
CA ARG A 11 -4.57 -2.51 -27.94
C ARG A 11 -3.57 -1.37 -27.70
N ALA A 12 -2.76 -1.47 -26.65
CA ALA A 12 -1.74 -0.48 -26.35
C ALA A 12 -0.54 -0.59 -27.29
N ARG A 13 -0.03 0.53 -27.80
CA ARG A 13 1.15 0.56 -28.67
C ARG A 13 2.46 0.27 -27.92
N ALA A 14 2.53 0.62 -26.64
CA ALA A 14 3.71 0.45 -25.80
C ALA A 14 3.30 0.42 -24.32
N ALA A 15 4.19 -0.09 -23.47
CA ALA A 15 4.14 0.10 -22.03
C ALA A 15 5.17 1.14 -21.59
N TYR A 16 4.79 1.95 -20.61
CA TYR A 16 5.73 2.73 -19.83
C TYR A 16 5.73 2.20 -18.41
N ILE A 17 6.86 1.65 -17.96
CA ILE A 17 7.02 1.24 -16.57
C ILE A 17 7.54 2.45 -15.81
N TYR A 18 6.68 3.05 -15.00
CA TYR A 18 7.05 4.14 -14.09
C TYR A 18 7.56 3.54 -12.78
N ILE A 19 8.87 3.48 -12.62
CA ILE A 19 9.51 2.94 -11.42
C ILE A 19 9.85 4.07 -10.45
N ARG A 20 9.68 3.80 -9.14
CA ARG A 20 10.01 4.74 -8.07
C ARG A 20 11.48 5.17 -8.17
N GLY A 21 11.75 6.46 -7.93
CA GLY A 21 13.09 7.04 -8.09
C GLY A 21 14.16 6.40 -7.22
N GLU A 22 13.79 6.03 -5.99
CA GLU A 22 14.66 5.40 -5.00
C GLU A 22 15.01 3.94 -5.34
N TYR A 23 14.26 3.29 -6.23
CA TYR A 23 14.49 1.92 -6.67
C TYR A 23 15.53 1.87 -7.80
N PHE A 24 16.75 2.33 -7.51
CA PHE A 24 17.83 2.40 -8.51
C PHE A 24 18.27 1.01 -8.97
N ASN A 25 18.53 0.11 -8.04
CA ASN A 25 19.02 -1.24 -8.38
C ASN A 25 17.95 -2.04 -9.12
N GLU A 26 16.70 -1.95 -8.68
CA GLU A 26 15.57 -2.60 -9.33
C GLU A 26 15.32 -2.02 -10.73
N ALA A 27 15.55 -0.73 -10.92
CA ALA A 27 15.51 -0.11 -12.26
C ALA A 27 16.59 -0.67 -13.17
N VAL A 28 17.83 -0.84 -12.68
CA VAL A 28 18.94 -1.44 -13.45
C VAL A 28 18.58 -2.87 -13.85
N VAL A 29 18.15 -3.70 -12.91
CA VAL A 29 17.77 -5.10 -13.18
C VAL A 29 16.61 -5.17 -14.18
N LEU A 30 15.61 -4.29 -14.04
CA LEU A 30 14.48 -4.27 -14.97
C LEU A 30 14.88 -3.79 -16.36
N ASP A 31 15.78 -2.80 -16.46
CA ASP A 31 16.32 -2.32 -17.73
C ASP A 31 17.11 -3.43 -18.45
N GLU A 32 17.95 -4.17 -17.72
CA GLU A 32 18.66 -5.34 -18.24
C GLU A 32 17.68 -6.39 -18.78
N ALA A 33 16.64 -6.74 -18.03
CA ALA A 33 15.61 -7.69 -18.46
C ALA A 33 14.82 -7.21 -19.69
N ILE A 34 14.58 -5.90 -19.82
CA ILE A 34 13.98 -5.31 -21.03
C ILE A 34 14.93 -5.49 -22.23
N HIS A 35 16.22 -5.21 -22.07
CA HIS A 35 17.21 -5.40 -23.14
C HIS A 35 17.33 -6.87 -23.56
N GLU A 36 17.35 -7.81 -22.60
CA GLU A 36 17.32 -9.25 -22.89
C GLU A 36 16.08 -9.65 -23.69
N ALA A 37 14.90 -9.13 -23.33
CA ALA A 37 13.67 -9.40 -24.05
C ALA A 37 13.67 -8.82 -25.48
N TYR A 38 14.26 -7.64 -25.70
CA TYR A 38 14.49 -7.12 -27.06
C TYR A 38 15.47 -7.99 -27.85
N ALA A 39 16.60 -8.40 -27.26
CA ALA A 39 17.60 -9.24 -27.91
C ALA A 39 17.04 -10.61 -28.31
N ALA A 40 16.12 -11.15 -27.51
CA ALA A 40 15.41 -12.40 -27.78
C ALA A 40 14.22 -12.25 -28.75
N GLY A 41 13.92 -11.04 -29.25
CA GLY A 41 12.78 -10.79 -30.14
C GLY A 41 11.41 -10.93 -29.47
N LEU A 42 11.37 -10.86 -28.13
CA LEU A 42 10.12 -10.88 -27.35
C LEU A 42 9.46 -9.49 -27.31
N LEU A 43 10.22 -8.43 -27.58
CA LEU A 43 9.77 -7.03 -27.64
C LEU A 43 10.18 -6.38 -28.96
N GLY A 44 9.59 -5.23 -29.25
CA GLY A 44 9.84 -4.44 -30.46
C GLY A 44 8.94 -4.82 -31.62
N LYS A 45 9.49 -4.75 -32.83
CA LYS A 45 8.75 -5.10 -34.05
C LYS A 45 8.44 -6.59 -34.06
N ASN A 46 7.20 -6.95 -34.38
CA ASN A 46 6.75 -8.33 -34.42
C ASN A 46 7.08 -9.10 -33.12
N ALA A 47 6.73 -8.51 -31.97
CA ALA A 47 6.98 -9.05 -30.64
C ALA A 47 6.53 -10.51 -30.53
N CYS A 48 7.43 -11.39 -30.07
CA CYS A 48 7.23 -12.83 -29.99
C CYS A 48 6.87 -13.51 -31.33
N GLY A 49 7.16 -12.89 -32.48
CA GLY A 49 6.77 -13.40 -33.80
C GLY A 49 5.26 -13.38 -34.08
N SER A 50 4.49 -12.58 -33.33
CA SER A 50 3.02 -12.61 -33.31
C SER A 50 2.32 -11.74 -34.36
N GLY A 51 3.06 -10.88 -35.07
CA GLY A 51 2.54 -9.82 -35.92
C GLY A 51 2.19 -8.52 -35.18
N TYR A 52 2.46 -8.44 -33.87
CA TYR A 52 2.17 -7.28 -33.04
C TYR A 52 3.45 -6.50 -32.69
N ASP A 53 3.48 -5.21 -32.99
CA ASP A 53 4.58 -4.34 -32.57
C ASP A 53 4.32 -3.83 -31.14
N TYR A 54 5.28 -4.04 -30.23
CA TYR A 54 5.11 -3.60 -28.84
C TYR A 54 6.43 -3.25 -28.16
N ASP A 55 6.55 -2.01 -27.70
CA ASP A 55 7.72 -1.50 -26.99
C ASP A 55 7.47 -1.37 -25.48
N ILE A 56 8.54 -1.46 -24.70
CA ILE A 56 8.52 -1.15 -23.26
C ILE A 56 9.58 -0.09 -22.98
N TYR A 57 9.17 0.99 -22.32
CA TYR A 57 10.04 2.06 -21.86
C TYR A 57 10.08 2.10 -20.34
N LEU A 58 11.27 2.21 -19.77
CA LEU A 58 11.46 2.41 -18.34
C LEU A 58 11.59 3.90 -18.03
N HIS A 59 10.76 4.42 -17.13
CA HIS A 59 10.80 5.80 -16.67
C HIS A 59 10.99 5.83 -15.15
N ARG A 60 12.01 6.53 -14.67
CA ARG A 60 12.29 6.65 -13.22
C ARG A 60 11.68 7.94 -12.67
N GLY A 61 10.88 7.82 -11.61
CA GLY A 61 10.42 8.95 -10.82
C GLY A 61 11.53 9.58 -9.98
N ALA A 62 11.15 10.47 -9.06
CA ALA A 62 12.10 11.25 -8.25
C ALA A 62 11.67 11.45 -6.78
N GLY A 63 11.14 10.40 -6.14
CA GLY A 63 10.82 10.43 -4.71
C GLY A 63 9.58 11.26 -4.35
N ALA A 64 8.44 10.94 -4.96
CA ALA A 64 7.15 11.54 -4.63
C ALA A 64 6.07 10.46 -4.63
N TYR A 65 5.46 10.20 -3.48
CA TYR A 65 4.39 9.21 -3.32
C TYR A 65 3.15 9.57 -4.15
N ILE A 66 2.82 10.87 -4.25
CA ILE A 66 1.71 11.34 -5.08
C ILE A 66 1.88 10.99 -6.57
N CYS A 67 3.11 10.87 -7.09
CA CYS A 67 3.35 10.42 -8.46
C CYS A 67 2.99 8.93 -8.68
N GLY A 68 2.65 8.18 -7.64
CA GLY A 68 2.09 6.83 -7.75
C GLY A 68 0.59 6.81 -8.04
N GLU A 69 -0.12 7.94 -7.89
CA GLU A 69 -1.53 8.05 -8.25
C GLU A 69 -1.69 8.02 -9.77
N GLU A 70 -2.71 7.32 -10.28
CA GLU A 70 -2.96 7.07 -11.70
C GLU A 70 -2.76 8.29 -12.62
N THR A 71 -3.40 9.42 -12.30
CA THR A 71 -3.37 10.60 -13.16
C THR A 71 -2.15 11.48 -12.91
N ALA A 72 -1.64 11.50 -11.68
CA ALA A 72 -0.38 12.18 -11.35
C ALA A 72 0.83 11.48 -11.98
N LEU A 73 0.82 10.14 -12.05
CA LEU A 73 1.84 9.34 -12.73
C LEU A 73 1.93 9.74 -14.20
N ILE A 74 0.78 9.90 -14.86
CA ILE A 74 0.71 10.37 -16.25
C ILE A 74 1.33 11.76 -16.38
N GLU A 75 0.95 12.73 -15.55
CA GLU A 75 1.51 14.09 -15.60
C GLU A 75 3.01 14.11 -15.33
N SER A 76 3.48 13.30 -14.36
CA SER A 76 4.90 13.17 -14.04
C SER A 76 5.68 12.57 -15.22
N LEU A 77 5.11 11.55 -15.88
CA LEU A 77 5.73 10.91 -17.06
C LEU A 77 5.77 11.86 -18.27
N GLU A 78 4.78 12.74 -18.39
CA GLU A 78 4.74 13.81 -19.40
C GLU A 78 5.77 14.94 -19.14
N GLY A 79 6.59 14.83 -18.09
CA GLY A 79 7.60 15.81 -17.74
C GLY A 79 7.06 17.03 -17.00
N LYS A 80 5.85 16.95 -16.45
CA LYS A 80 5.26 18.00 -15.61
C LYS A 80 5.42 17.64 -14.14
N GLN A 81 4.95 18.53 -13.27
CA GLN A 81 4.80 18.18 -11.85
C GLN A 81 3.77 17.05 -11.71
N GLY A 82 4.02 16.09 -10.81
CA GLY A 82 3.10 14.98 -10.51
C GLY A 82 1.85 15.43 -9.74
N LYS A 83 1.05 16.28 -10.38
CA LYS A 83 -0.21 16.80 -9.87
C LYS A 83 -1.36 16.06 -10.55
N PRO A 84 -2.26 15.38 -9.80
CA PRO A 84 -3.38 14.65 -10.38
C PRO A 84 -4.26 15.50 -11.33
N ARG A 85 -4.87 14.83 -12.31
CA ARG A 85 -5.92 15.42 -13.14
C ARG A 85 -7.29 15.20 -12.48
N LEU A 86 -8.22 16.14 -12.67
CA LEU A 86 -9.61 15.89 -12.30
C LEU A 86 -10.18 14.77 -13.19
N LYS A 87 -10.95 13.88 -12.57
CA LYS A 87 -11.81 12.91 -13.26
C LYS A 87 -13.23 13.49 -13.30
N PRO A 88 -13.89 13.61 -14.48
CA PRO A 88 -13.42 13.35 -15.85
C PRO A 88 -12.51 14.48 -16.43
N PRO A 89 -11.68 14.19 -17.46
CA PRO A 89 -11.64 12.95 -18.26
C PRO A 89 -10.86 11.81 -17.60
N PHE A 90 -11.36 10.58 -17.76
CA PHE A 90 -10.63 9.38 -17.33
C PHE A 90 -9.49 9.05 -18.29
N PRO A 91 -8.36 8.47 -17.82
CA PRO A 91 -7.23 8.11 -18.66
C PRO A 91 -7.56 7.17 -19.82
N ALA A 92 -8.56 6.31 -19.67
CA ALA A 92 -9.05 5.44 -20.74
C ALA A 92 -9.56 6.23 -21.96
N GLY A 93 -9.99 7.49 -21.78
CA GLY A 93 -10.31 8.41 -22.87
C GLY A 93 -9.14 9.34 -23.21
N VAL A 94 -8.63 10.07 -22.21
CA VAL A 94 -7.54 11.06 -22.36
C VAL A 94 -6.51 10.88 -21.25
N GLY A 95 -5.54 10.00 -21.51
CA GLY A 95 -4.46 9.64 -20.61
C GLY A 95 -3.12 10.22 -21.05
N LEU A 96 -2.12 9.35 -21.21
CA LEU A 96 -0.73 9.72 -21.47
C LEU A 96 -0.58 10.37 -22.85
N PHE A 97 0.00 11.57 -22.89
CA PHE A 97 0.16 12.40 -24.09
C PHE A 97 -1.17 12.68 -24.82
N GLY A 98 -2.28 12.67 -24.08
CA GLY A 98 -3.63 12.81 -24.63
C GLY A 98 -4.17 11.54 -25.30
N CYS A 99 -3.44 10.43 -25.27
CA CYS A 99 -3.87 9.15 -25.80
C CYS A 99 -4.63 8.32 -24.75
N PRO A 100 -5.54 7.41 -25.15
CA PRO A 100 -6.11 6.41 -24.25
C PRO A 100 -5.02 5.63 -23.50
N SER A 101 -5.13 5.52 -22.18
CA SER A 101 -4.16 4.83 -21.34
C SER A 101 -4.82 4.21 -20.13
N THR A 102 -4.27 3.07 -19.69
CA THR A 102 -4.69 2.39 -18.46
C THR A 102 -3.49 2.27 -17.55
N VAL A 103 -3.57 2.83 -16.35
CA VAL A 103 -2.54 2.66 -15.32
C VAL A 103 -2.87 1.42 -14.49
N THR A 104 -1.89 0.54 -14.30
CA THR A 104 -2.07 -0.73 -13.60
C THR A 104 -0.91 -0.95 -12.64
N ASN A 105 -1.19 -1.54 -11.48
CA ASN A 105 -0.14 -1.96 -10.56
C ASN A 105 0.65 -3.12 -11.18
N VAL A 106 1.96 -3.17 -10.88
CA VAL A 106 2.88 -4.21 -11.38
C VAL A 106 2.39 -5.62 -11.03
N GLU A 107 1.89 -5.86 -9.82
CA GLU A 107 1.40 -7.18 -9.39
C GLU A 107 0.26 -7.66 -10.30
N THR A 108 -0.74 -6.81 -10.55
CA THR A 108 -1.88 -7.12 -11.44
C THR A 108 -1.43 -7.47 -12.86
N VAL A 109 -0.42 -6.78 -13.38
CA VAL A 109 0.12 -7.05 -14.72
C VAL A 109 0.99 -8.31 -14.72
N ALA A 110 1.77 -8.53 -13.67
CA ALA A 110 2.72 -9.64 -13.56
C ALA A 110 2.02 -11.00 -13.39
N VAL A 111 0.83 -11.03 -12.76
CA VAL A 111 0.06 -12.29 -12.62
C VAL A 111 -0.68 -12.68 -13.90
N ALA A 112 -0.99 -11.73 -14.79
CA ALA A 112 -1.81 -11.97 -15.98
C ALA A 112 -1.29 -13.10 -16.90
N PRO A 113 0.03 -13.22 -17.21
CA PRO A 113 0.55 -14.34 -17.98
C PRO A 113 0.28 -15.70 -17.32
N THR A 114 0.47 -15.79 -16.01
CA THR A 114 0.27 -17.03 -15.26
C THR A 114 -1.21 -17.41 -15.21
N ILE A 115 -2.11 -16.44 -15.05
CA ILE A 115 -3.56 -16.66 -15.14
C ILE A 115 -3.94 -17.19 -16.52
N LEU A 116 -3.42 -16.60 -17.60
CA LEU A 116 -3.71 -17.04 -18.96
C LEU A 116 -3.18 -18.45 -19.25
N ARG A 117 -2.00 -18.80 -18.71
CA ARG A 117 -1.41 -20.14 -18.89
C ARG A 117 -2.11 -21.23 -18.06
N ARG A 118 -2.40 -20.96 -16.79
CA ARG A 118 -3.00 -21.94 -15.86
C ARG A 118 -4.52 -21.99 -15.93
N GLY A 119 -5.13 -20.98 -16.55
CA GLY A 119 -6.58 -20.84 -16.68
C GLY A 119 -7.17 -19.95 -15.58
N ALA A 120 -8.18 -19.15 -15.96
CA ALA A 120 -8.87 -18.25 -15.04
C ALA A 120 -9.57 -18.99 -13.88
N SER A 121 -10.08 -20.21 -14.13
CA SER A 121 -10.72 -21.04 -13.09
C SER A 121 -9.75 -21.48 -11.99
N TRP A 122 -8.47 -21.69 -12.32
CA TRP A 122 -7.45 -21.99 -11.32
C TRP A 122 -7.23 -20.78 -10.41
N PHE A 123 -7.02 -19.59 -10.99
CA PHE A 123 -6.83 -18.37 -10.19
C PHE A 123 -8.08 -18.04 -9.37
N ALA A 124 -9.27 -18.25 -9.94
CA ALA A 124 -10.55 -18.07 -9.26
C ALA A 124 -10.90 -19.16 -8.23
N SER A 125 -10.10 -20.23 -8.12
CA SER A 125 -10.29 -21.23 -7.06
C SER A 125 -9.72 -20.78 -5.70
N PHE A 126 -8.89 -19.74 -5.69
CA PHE A 126 -8.36 -19.12 -4.48
C PHE A 126 -9.24 -17.95 -4.01
N GLY A 127 -9.31 -17.77 -2.70
CA GLY A 127 -10.10 -16.72 -2.05
C GLY A 127 -11.61 -16.88 -2.17
N ASN A 128 -12.34 -16.07 -1.41
CA ASN A 128 -13.80 -16.05 -1.37
C ASN A 128 -14.40 -15.43 -2.65
N GLU A 129 -15.72 -15.54 -2.79
CA GLU A 129 -16.44 -14.83 -3.83
C GLU A 129 -16.12 -13.32 -3.81
N ASN A 130 -15.98 -12.71 -5.00
CA ASN A 130 -15.52 -11.33 -5.21
C ASN A 130 -14.09 -11.00 -4.74
N ASN A 131 -13.37 -11.95 -4.14
CA ASN A 131 -12.03 -11.77 -3.57
C ASN A 131 -11.07 -12.85 -4.06
N ARG A 132 -10.98 -13.01 -5.39
CA ARG A 132 -10.31 -14.14 -6.03
C ARG A 132 -8.81 -13.93 -6.21
N GLY A 133 -8.06 -15.03 -6.10
CA GLY A 133 -6.66 -15.10 -6.47
C GLY A 133 -5.67 -15.18 -5.31
N THR A 134 -4.41 -14.97 -5.64
CA THR A 134 -3.32 -14.80 -4.68
C THR A 134 -2.98 -13.32 -4.54
N LYS A 135 -2.30 -12.98 -3.44
CA LYS A 135 -1.83 -11.62 -3.16
C LYS A 135 -0.46 -11.67 -2.51
N LEU A 136 0.41 -10.75 -2.90
CA LEU A 136 1.63 -10.44 -2.18
C LEU A 136 1.28 -9.61 -0.94
N PHE A 137 1.52 -10.20 0.23
CA PHE A 137 1.40 -9.56 1.53
C PHE A 137 2.76 -9.04 1.97
N ALA A 138 2.88 -7.74 2.16
CA ALA A 138 4.08 -7.12 2.73
C ALA A 138 3.84 -6.89 4.23
N ILE A 139 4.35 -7.79 5.07
CA ILE A 139 4.10 -7.81 6.50
C ILE A 139 5.25 -7.11 7.23
N SER A 140 4.90 -6.11 8.03
CA SER A 140 5.84 -5.24 8.75
C SER A 140 5.33 -4.93 10.17
N GLY A 141 6.12 -4.17 10.93
CA GLY A 141 5.79 -3.80 12.31
C GLY A 141 6.21 -4.87 13.32
N HIS A 142 5.41 -5.07 14.36
CA HIS A 142 5.77 -5.84 15.57
C HIS A 142 5.52 -7.35 15.46
N VAL A 143 5.94 -7.93 14.34
CA VAL A 143 6.01 -9.38 14.14
C VAL A 143 7.43 -9.90 14.41
N LYS A 144 7.61 -11.22 14.59
CA LYS A 144 8.96 -11.78 14.78
C LYS A 144 9.81 -11.68 13.53
N ASN A 145 9.25 -12.04 12.37
CA ASN A 145 9.93 -12.03 11.09
C ASN A 145 9.13 -11.22 10.04
N PRO A 146 9.39 -9.90 9.90
CA PRO A 146 8.82 -9.10 8.82
C PRO A 146 9.26 -9.63 7.45
N MET A 147 8.32 -9.74 6.50
CA MET A 147 8.63 -10.30 5.18
C MET A 147 7.58 -9.94 4.12
N VAL A 148 7.90 -10.23 2.86
CA VAL A 148 6.93 -10.27 1.77
C VAL A 148 6.65 -11.74 1.44
N VAL A 149 5.38 -12.12 1.40
CA VAL A 149 4.97 -13.49 1.07
C VAL A 149 3.77 -13.49 0.12
N GLU A 150 3.75 -14.40 -0.85
CA GLU A 150 2.57 -14.66 -1.68
C GLU A 150 1.69 -15.70 -0.99
N GLU A 151 0.42 -15.39 -0.80
CA GLU A 151 -0.55 -16.30 -0.18
C GLU A 151 -1.93 -16.13 -0.83
N SER A 152 -2.81 -17.12 -0.65
CA SER A 152 -4.20 -17.01 -1.07
C SER A 152 -4.88 -15.79 -0.45
N MET A 153 -5.69 -15.09 -1.25
CA MET A 153 -6.68 -14.14 -0.73
C MET A 153 -7.60 -14.82 0.29
N SER A 154 -8.21 -14.02 1.17
CA SER A 154 -9.16 -14.48 2.20
C SER A 154 -8.55 -15.32 3.33
N ILE A 155 -7.22 -15.37 3.45
CA ILE A 155 -6.56 -15.94 4.62
C ILE A 155 -6.89 -15.12 5.88
N PRO A 156 -7.20 -15.74 7.04
CA PRO A 156 -7.33 -15.01 8.29
C PRO A 156 -6.04 -14.26 8.64
N LEU A 157 -6.15 -13.02 9.11
CA LEU A 157 -4.98 -12.20 9.47
C LEU A 157 -4.10 -12.93 10.50
N ARG A 158 -4.70 -13.56 11.50
CA ARG A 158 -3.96 -14.32 12.51
C ARG A 158 -3.15 -15.45 11.88
N ASP A 159 -3.76 -16.24 11.01
CA ASP A 159 -3.09 -17.36 10.35
C ASP A 159 -1.96 -16.87 9.45
N LEU A 160 -2.14 -15.75 8.74
CA LEU A 160 -1.10 -15.11 7.94
C LEU A 160 0.14 -14.77 8.80
N ILE A 161 -0.08 -14.14 9.96
CA ILE A 161 1.02 -13.73 10.87
C ILE A 161 1.67 -14.94 11.56
N ASP A 162 0.87 -15.88 12.07
CA ASP A 162 1.38 -17.05 12.80
C ASP A 162 2.14 -18.00 11.87
N LYS A 163 1.63 -18.24 10.65
CA LYS A 163 2.23 -19.16 9.66
C LYS A 163 3.51 -18.61 9.05
N HIS A 164 3.52 -17.36 8.60
CA HIS A 164 4.61 -16.84 7.78
C HIS A 164 5.62 -16.02 8.59
N CYS A 165 5.15 -15.22 9.55
CA CYS A 165 6.03 -14.37 10.35
C CYS A 165 6.49 -15.02 11.66
N GLY A 166 6.00 -16.23 11.99
CA GLY A 166 6.28 -16.90 13.27
C GLY A 166 5.53 -16.28 14.46
N GLY A 167 4.49 -15.49 14.18
CA GLY A 167 3.67 -14.79 15.16
C GLY A 167 4.14 -13.38 15.51
N MET A 168 3.39 -12.74 16.39
CA MET A 168 3.71 -11.43 16.97
C MET A 168 4.97 -11.50 17.86
N ARG A 169 5.73 -10.39 17.93
CA ARG A 169 6.96 -10.26 18.72
C ARG A 169 6.76 -10.71 20.18
N ASN A 170 5.68 -10.26 20.81
CA ASN A 170 5.35 -10.54 22.21
C ASN A 170 4.13 -11.47 22.35
N GLY A 171 3.88 -12.33 21.35
CA GLY A 171 2.73 -13.24 21.31
C GLY A 171 1.43 -12.53 20.91
N TRP A 172 0.42 -13.29 20.47
CA TRP A 172 -0.82 -12.72 19.91
C TRP A 172 -1.58 -11.83 20.90
N GLU A 173 -1.50 -12.09 22.20
CA GLU A 173 -2.16 -11.26 23.21
C GLU A 173 -1.64 -9.83 23.29
N SER A 174 -0.42 -9.60 22.79
CA SER A 174 0.18 -8.27 22.70
C SER A 174 -0.38 -7.42 21.56
N VAL A 175 -1.17 -7.97 20.62
CA VAL A 175 -1.76 -7.20 19.52
C VAL A 175 -2.59 -6.04 20.07
N GLN A 176 -2.29 -4.84 19.59
CA GLN A 176 -3.06 -3.63 19.88
C GLN A 176 -3.85 -3.18 18.65
N ALA A 177 -3.19 -3.15 17.48
CA ALA A 177 -3.81 -2.72 16.24
C ALA A 177 -3.14 -3.34 15.01
N CYS A 178 -3.80 -3.22 13.86
CA CYS A 178 -3.23 -3.52 12.56
C CYS A 178 -3.65 -2.44 11.55
N ILE A 179 -2.74 -2.03 10.66
CA ILE A 179 -3.09 -1.39 9.39
C ILE A 179 -3.02 -2.48 8.32
N PRO A 180 -4.16 -3.05 7.87
CA PRO A 180 -4.14 -4.26 7.06
C PRO A 180 -3.76 -4.02 5.58
N GLY A 181 -3.86 -2.79 5.10
CA GLY A 181 -3.84 -2.51 3.66
C GLY A 181 -2.89 -1.43 3.17
N GLY A 182 -1.87 -1.11 3.97
CA GLY A 182 -0.98 0.03 3.75
C GLY A 182 -1.49 1.30 4.42
N SER A 183 -0.64 2.32 4.49
CA SER A 183 -0.87 3.53 5.31
C SER A 183 -2.16 4.29 5.02
N SER A 184 -2.86 4.01 3.91
CA SER A 184 -4.08 4.71 3.52
C SER A 184 -5.31 4.20 4.23
N VAL A 185 -5.31 3.00 4.81
CA VAL A 185 -6.52 2.41 5.37
C VAL A 185 -6.66 2.65 6.88
N PRO A 186 -7.89 2.73 7.42
CA PRO A 186 -8.12 2.81 8.86
C PRO A 186 -7.50 1.64 9.62
N VAL A 187 -7.06 1.88 10.85
CA VAL A 187 -6.59 0.82 11.76
C VAL A 187 -7.74 -0.12 12.14
N LEU A 188 -7.43 -1.41 12.29
CA LEU A 188 -8.22 -2.40 13.01
C LEU A 188 -7.80 -2.41 14.48
N ASN A 189 -8.75 -2.61 15.39
CA ASN A 189 -8.45 -2.87 16.80
C ASN A 189 -8.12 -4.36 17.06
N LYS A 190 -7.67 -4.69 18.28
CA LYS A 190 -7.31 -6.07 18.68
C LYS A 190 -8.38 -7.11 18.31
N ASP A 191 -9.65 -6.85 18.62
CA ASP A 191 -10.73 -7.81 18.39
C ASP A 191 -10.94 -8.05 16.89
N GLN A 192 -10.99 -6.97 16.11
CA GLN A 192 -11.10 -7.05 14.65
C GLN A 192 -9.91 -7.79 14.02
N CYS A 193 -8.69 -7.59 14.53
CA CYS A 193 -7.51 -8.32 14.07
C CYS A 193 -7.63 -9.84 14.27
N GLY A 194 -8.33 -10.28 15.32
CA GLY A 194 -8.58 -11.70 15.61
C GLY A 194 -9.54 -12.38 14.64
N GLU A 195 -10.40 -11.61 13.98
CA GLU A 195 -11.49 -12.11 13.13
C GLU A 195 -11.36 -11.71 11.66
N ALA A 196 -10.43 -10.82 11.32
CA ALA A 196 -10.29 -10.28 9.98
C ALA A 196 -9.83 -11.34 8.98
N LEU A 197 -10.55 -11.43 7.86
CA LEU A 197 -10.07 -12.08 6.65
C LEU A 197 -9.34 -11.05 5.80
N MET A 198 -8.19 -11.43 5.26
CA MET A 198 -7.36 -10.57 4.41
C MET A 198 -7.92 -10.52 2.98
N GLU A 199 -9.05 -9.84 2.84
CA GLU A 199 -9.80 -9.66 1.60
C GLU A 199 -10.47 -8.27 1.54
N PHE A 200 -10.96 -7.85 0.37
CA PHE A 200 -11.51 -6.50 0.19
C PHE A 200 -12.84 -6.32 0.93
N ASP A 201 -13.74 -7.29 0.86
CA ASP A 201 -15.10 -7.15 1.39
C ASP A 201 -15.14 -7.19 2.91
N ASP A 202 -14.47 -8.16 3.55
CA ASP A 202 -14.46 -8.27 5.01
C ASP A 202 -13.79 -7.06 5.68
N LEU A 203 -12.63 -6.62 5.15
CA LEU A 203 -11.95 -5.45 5.69
C LEU A 203 -12.77 -4.17 5.52
N ARG A 204 -13.48 -4.01 4.39
CA ARG A 204 -14.43 -2.92 4.19
C ARG A 204 -15.58 -2.98 5.19
N ALA A 205 -16.15 -4.18 5.44
CA ALA A 205 -17.23 -4.37 6.40
C ALA A 205 -16.78 -4.04 7.84
N LYS A 206 -15.51 -4.26 8.17
CA LYS A 206 -14.88 -3.85 9.44
C LYS A 206 -14.50 -2.36 9.50
N GLY A 207 -14.82 -1.59 8.45
CA GLY A 207 -14.56 -0.16 8.37
C GLY A 207 -13.09 0.19 8.12
N SER A 208 -12.34 -0.73 7.49
CA SER A 208 -10.97 -0.56 7.00
C SER A 208 -10.92 -0.91 5.49
N GLY A 209 -9.79 -1.36 4.97
CA GLY A 209 -9.65 -1.84 3.59
C GLY A 209 -8.37 -2.66 3.36
N LEU A 210 -8.35 -3.48 2.31
CA LEU A 210 -7.17 -4.29 1.98
C LEU A 210 -6.05 -3.50 1.29
N GLY A 211 -6.38 -2.41 0.58
CA GLY A 211 -5.41 -1.57 -0.13
C GLY A 211 -4.35 -2.38 -0.90
N THR A 212 -3.07 -2.17 -0.56
CA THR A 212 -1.94 -2.88 -1.19
C THR A 212 -1.60 -4.22 -0.54
N ALA A 213 -2.33 -4.62 0.50
CA ALA A 213 -1.99 -5.71 1.41
C ALA A 213 -0.62 -5.54 2.11
N ALA A 214 -0.23 -4.28 2.36
CA ALA A 214 0.91 -3.95 3.20
C ALA A 214 0.46 -3.93 4.67
N VAL A 215 0.59 -5.07 5.33
CA VAL A 215 0.13 -5.30 6.70
C VAL A 215 1.16 -4.71 7.66
N THR A 216 0.73 -3.79 8.52
CA THR A 216 1.56 -3.27 9.62
C THR A 216 0.93 -3.66 10.94
N MET A 217 1.58 -4.57 11.67
CA MET A 217 1.11 -5.02 12.98
C MET A 217 1.68 -4.12 14.08
N PHE A 218 0.84 -3.76 15.05
CA PHE A 218 1.24 -2.98 16.23
C PHE A 218 0.96 -3.79 17.49
N ASP A 219 1.99 -3.97 18.33
CA ASP A 219 1.79 -4.50 19.68
C ASP A 219 1.46 -3.39 20.68
N ASN A 220 1.16 -3.77 21.92
CA ASN A 220 0.77 -2.88 23.01
C ASN A 220 1.91 -2.02 23.58
N THR A 221 3.10 -2.03 22.97
CA THR A 221 4.20 -1.13 23.34
C THR A 221 4.19 0.18 22.55
N VAL A 222 3.28 0.32 21.59
CA VAL A 222 3.25 1.44 20.64
C VAL A 222 2.25 2.51 21.07
N ASP A 223 2.68 3.77 21.02
CA ASP A 223 1.75 4.91 21.03
C ASP A 223 1.03 5.01 19.68
N MET A 224 -0.23 4.58 19.61
CA MET A 224 -1.02 4.68 18.38
C MET A 224 -1.30 6.14 17.97
N VAL A 225 -1.37 7.09 18.91
CA VAL A 225 -1.50 8.52 18.59
C VAL A 225 -0.25 9.01 17.86
N GLY A 226 0.93 8.65 18.37
CA GLY A 226 2.21 8.97 17.73
C GLY A 226 2.41 8.27 16.38
N ALA A 227 2.00 7.01 16.27
CA ALA A 227 2.08 6.26 15.01
C ALA A 227 1.23 6.90 13.91
N ILE A 228 -0.03 7.26 14.22
CA ILE A 228 -0.94 7.88 13.25
C ILE A 228 -0.54 9.33 12.96
N ARG A 229 -0.07 10.10 13.95
CA ARG A 229 0.55 11.41 13.72
C ARG A 229 1.71 11.30 12.72
N ARG A 230 2.56 10.28 12.81
CA ARG A 230 3.66 10.08 11.85
C ARG A 230 3.15 9.78 10.45
N LEU A 231 2.02 9.09 10.30
CA LEU A 231 1.35 8.93 9.01
C LEU A 231 0.76 10.25 8.50
N SER A 232 0.15 11.06 9.36
CA SER A 232 -0.33 12.39 8.98
C SER A 232 0.81 13.30 8.50
N HIS A 233 1.97 13.28 9.17
CA HIS A 233 3.18 13.96 8.68
C HIS A 233 3.61 13.43 7.29
N PHE A 234 3.56 12.11 7.07
CA PHE A 234 3.86 11.53 5.77
C PHE A 234 2.92 12.07 4.69
N TYR A 235 1.60 12.10 4.93
CA TYR A 235 0.65 12.63 3.95
C TYR A 235 0.75 14.13 3.71
N LYS A 236 1.12 14.91 4.73
CA LYS A 236 1.45 16.33 4.55
C LYS A 236 2.68 16.50 3.65
N HIS A 237 3.75 15.74 3.93
CA HIS A 237 5.00 15.81 3.17
C HIS A 237 4.79 15.39 1.71
N GLU A 238 4.01 14.35 1.49
CA GLU A 238 3.78 13.74 0.19
C GLU A 238 2.58 14.31 -0.58
N SER A 239 1.94 15.35 -0.06
CA SER A 239 0.88 16.05 -0.79
C SER A 239 1.47 16.93 -1.89
N CYS A 240 0.93 16.85 -3.12
CA CYS A 240 1.35 17.74 -4.21
C CYS A 240 0.88 19.21 -4.04
N GLY A 241 0.04 19.49 -3.03
CA GLY A 241 -0.46 20.84 -2.75
C GLY A 241 -1.45 21.40 -3.77
N GLN A 242 -2.03 20.58 -4.65
CA GLN A 242 -2.94 21.09 -5.70
C GLN A 242 -4.31 21.54 -5.17
N CYS A 243 -5.04 20.66 -4.48
CA CYS A 243 -6.38 20.95 -3.98
C CYS A 243 -6.34 21.47 -2.54
N THR A 244 -7.14 22.51 -2.24
CA THR A 244 -7.13 23.19 -0.94
C THR A 244 -7.46 22.25 0.23
N PRO A 245 -8.49 21.38 0.17
CA PRO A 245 -8.81 20.53 1.31
C PRO A 245 -7.65 19.62 1.71
N CYS A 246 -6.94 19.04 0.74
CA CYS A 246 -5.74 18.27 1.05
C CYS A 246 -4.56 19.16 1.46
N ARG A 247 -4.23 20.20 0.68
CA ARG A 247 -3.03 21.04 0.91
C ARG A 247 -3.01 21.65 2.31
N GLU A 248 -4.12 22.23 2.73
CA GLU A 248 -4.24 22.90 4.04
C GLU A 248 -4.65 21.89 5.11
N GLY A 249 -5.58 21.00 4.78
CA GLY A 249 -6.16 20.08 5.74
C GLY A 249 -5.17 19.04 6.26
N THR A 250 -4.27 18.49 5.45
CA THR A 250 -3.30 17.49 5.94
C THR A 250 -2.29 18.09 6.91
N GLY A 251 -1.88 19.35 6.68
CA GLY A 251 -1.09 20.11 7.64
C GLY A 251 -1.85 20.33 8.96
N TRP A 252 -3.13 20.70 8.86
CA TRP A 252 -3.97 20.93 10.04
C TRP A 252 -4.22 19.64 10.85
N LEU A 253 -4.44 18.51 10.17
CA LEU A 253 -4.54 17.19 10.81
C LEU A 253 -3.26 16.89 11.63
N GLU A 254 -2.09 17.11 11.03
CA GLU A 254 -0.81 16.89 11.71
C GLU A 254 -0.64 17.80 12.93
N ASP A 255 -0.93 19.10 12.79
CA ASP A 255 -0.74 20.07 13.87
C ASP A 255 -1.61 19.76 15.09
N ILE A 256 -2.86 19.32 14.87
CA ILE A 256 -3.74 18.86 15.97
C ILE A 256 -3.19 17.57 16.58
N LEU A 257 -2.75 16.61 15.77
CA LEU A 257 -2.22 15.34 16.27
C LEU A 257 -0.90 15.49 17.04
N ILE A 258 -0.03 16.44 16.67
CA ILE A 258 1.17 16.80 17.44
C ILE A 258 0.78 17.25 18.85
N ARG A 259 -0.31 18.02 18.96
CA ARG A 259 -0.81 18.50 20.25
C ARG A 259 -1.50 17.41 21.04
N MET A 260 -2.35 16.60 20.40
CA MET A 260 -2.99 15.43 21.03
C MET A 260 -1.98 14.39 21.52
N GLU A 261 -0.90 14.13 20.77
CA GLU A 261 0.20 13.25 21.20
C GLU A 261 0.81 13.76 22.52
N LYS A 262 1.00 15.08 22.67
CA LYS A 262 1.58 15.67 23.89
C LYS A 262 0.57 15.91 25.02
N GLY A 263 -0.72 15.71 24.79
CA GLY A 263 -1.77 16.12 25.72
C GLY A 263 -2.04 17.64 25.77
N ASP A 264 -1.46 18.43 24.85
CA ASP A 264 -1.64 19.89 24.75
C ASP A 264 -2.82 20.27 23.83
N ALA A 265 -3.95 19.61 24.03
CA ALA A 265 -5.16 19.80 23.24
C ALA A 265 -6.39 19.85 24.14
N ASP A 266 -7.43 20.56 23.69
CA ASP A 266 -8.73 20.53 24.36
C ASP A 266 -9.56 19.33 23.85
N LYS A 267 -10.35 18.68 24.73
CA LYS A 267 -11.22 17.56 24.34
C LYS A 267 -12.22 17.91 23.23
N ARG A 268 -12.59 19.19 23.08
CA ARG A 268 -13.42 19.69 21.97
C ARG A 268 -12.74 19.54 20.61
N GLU A 269 -11.43 19.39 20.58
CA GLU A 269 -10.68 19.19 19.34
C GLU A 269 -10.79 17.77 18.80
N ILE A 270 -11.17 16.79 19.61
CA ILE A 270 -11.40 15.41 19.15
C ILE A 270 -12.52 15.36 18.09
N PRO A 271 -13.75 15.86 18.36
CA PRO A 271 -14.78 15.91 17.33
C PRO A 271 -14.46 16.91 16.21
N MET A 272 -13.71 17.98 16.49
CA MET A 272 -13.23 18.90 15.45
C MET A 272 -12.28 18.19 14.46
N LEU A 273 -11.36 17.37 14.96
CA LEU A 273 -10.44 16.60 14.13
C LEU A 273 -11.19 15.59 13.25
N GLU A 274 -12.23 14.96 13.80
CA GLU A 274 -13.12 14.11 13.01
C GLU A 274 -13.81 14.90 11.90
N GLU A 275 -14.36 16.08 12.21
CA GLU A 275 -15.03 16.94 11.23
C GLU A 275 -14.06 17.38 10.12
N ILE A 276 -12.85 17.82 10.47
CA ILE A 276 -11.81 18.20 9.51
C ILE A 276 -11.47 17.03 8.60
N SER A 277 -11.30 15.82 9.15
CA SER A 277 -11.01 14.64 8.34
C SER A 277 -12.11 14.35 7.32
N ARG A 278 -13.39 14.57 7.67
CA ARG A 278 -14.54 14.41 6.78
C ARG A 278 -14.70 15.54 5.76
N GLN A 279 -14.21 16.74 6.08
CA GLN A 279 -14.15 17.86 5.13
C GLN A 279 -13.03 17.65 4.09
N ILE A 280 -12.00 16.88 4.40
CA ILE A 280 -10.96 16.48 3.44
C ILE A 280 -11.47 15.32 2.57
N GLU A 281 -12.02 14.29 3.21
CA GLU A 281 -12.57 13.11 2.55
C GLU A 281 -13.64 13.50 1.51
N GLY A 282 -13.52 12.98 0.29
CA GLY A 282 -14.48 13.22 -0.79
C GLY A 282 -14.47 14.63 -1.42
N HIS A 283 -13.67 15.57 -0.89
CA HIS A 283 -13.59 16.95 -1.40
C HIS A 283 -12.24 17.25 -2.06
N THR A 284 -11.45 16.23 -2.38
CA THR A 284 -10.12 16.36 -2.97
C THR A 284 -10.10 15.83 -4.41
N ILE A 285 -9.06 16.20 -5.17
CA ILE A 285 -8.95 15.80 -6.60
C ILE A 285 -8.65 14.30 -6.74
N CYS A 286 -7.84 13.77 -5.83
CA CYS A 286 -7.41 12.37 -5.83
C CYS A 286 -7.57 11.76 -4.44
N ALA A 287 -7.48 10.43 -4.36
CA ALA A 287 -7.68 9.68 -3.11
C ALA A 287 -6.57 9.88 -2.05
N LEU A 288 -5.54 10.72 -2.29
CA LEU A 288 -4.58 11.06 -1.24
C LEU A 288 -5.26 11.80 -0.07
N GLY A 289 -6.28 12.62 -0.35
CA GLY A 289 -7.07 13.26 0.71
C GLY A 289 -7.75 12.24 1.62
N ASP A 290 -8.43 11.26 1.03
CA ASP A 290 -9.06 10.15 1.75
C ASP A 290 -8.02 9.34 2.51
N ALA A 291 -6.88 9.00 1.86
CA ALA A 291 -5.77 8.28 2.47
C ALA A 291 -5.13 9.02 3.67
N ALA A 292 -5.20 10.35 3.69
CA ALA A 292 -4.74 11.15 4.82
C ALA A 292 -5.78 11.26 5.95
N ALA A 293 -7.07 11.24 5.61
CA ALA A 293 -8.18 11.33 6.56
C ALA A 293 -8.44 10.00 7.27
N TRP A 294 -8.44 8.88 6.53
CA TRP A 294 -8.84 7.56 7.02
C TRP A 294 -7.99 7.02 8.20
N PRO A 295 -6.66 7.18 8.25
CA PRO A 295 -5.87 6.80 9.43
C PRO A 295 -6.29 7.56 10.70
N VAL A 296 -6.59 8.85 10.55
CA VAL A 296 -7.07 9.70 11.66
C VAL A 296 -8.47 9.27 12.10
N GLN A 297 -9.38 9.01 11.16
CA GLN A 297 -10.71 8.50 11.47
C GLN A 297 -10.65 7.13 12.18
N GLY A 298 -9.74 6.25 11.76
CA GLY A 298 -9.50 4.97 12.42
C GLY A 298 -8.96 5.14 13.85
N LEU A 299 -8.00 6.05 14.04
CA LEU A 299 -7.48 6.41 15.37
C LEU A 299 -8.61 6.88 16.30
N LEU A 300 -9.41 7.84 15.85
CA LEU A 300 -10.51 8.38 16.65
C LEU A 300 -11.58 7.32 16.97
N ARG A 301 -11.82 6.38 16.06
CA ARG A 301 -12.80 5.30 16.29
C ARG A 301 -12.37 4.34 17.39
N HIS A 302 -11.08 4.00 17.45
CA HIS A 302 -10.59 2.90 18.29
C HIS A 302 -9.75 3.34 19.50
N PHE A 303 -9.13 4.52 19.43
CA PHE A 303 -8.14 5.02 20.39
C PHE A 303 -8.51 6.41 20.95
N LYS A 304 -9.77 6.83 20.81
CA LYS A 304 -10.25 8.10 21.40
C LYS A 304 -10.01 8.18 22.91
N LYS A 305 -10.22 7.07 23.62
CA LYS A 305 -9.99 7.02 25.08
C LYS A 305 -8.53 7.37 25.41
N ASP A 306 -7.58 6.82 24.67
CA ASP A 306 -6.16 7.09 24.87
C ASP A 306 -5.82 8.57 24.67
N ILE A 307 -6.49 9.24 23.72
CA ILE A 307 -6.36 10.69 23.51
C ILE A 307 -6.97 11.46 24.67
N GLU A 308 -8.16 11.07 25.15
CA GLU A 308 -8.81 11.72 26.29
C GLU A 308 -7.99 11.59 27.58
N ASP A 309 -7.47 10.39 27.85
CA ASP A 309 -6.62 10.08 29.00
C ASP A 309 -5.29 10.86 28.91
N ARG A 310 -4.72 11.01 27.70
CA ARG A 310 -3.51 11.84 27.45
C ARG A 310 -3.77 13.32 27.74
N ILE A 311 -4.92 13.85 27.36
CA ILE A 311 -5.30 15.24 27.60
C ILE A 311 -5.55 15.49 29.10
N ASP A 312 -6.17 14.54 29.80
CA ASP A 312 -6.45 14.68 31.24
C ASP A 312 -5.19 14.59 32.11
N ASN A 313 -4.19 13.81 31.68
CA ASN A 313 -2.93 13.64 32.41
C ASN A 313 -1.71 13.63 31.47
N PRO A 314 -1.29 14.80 30.95
CA PRO A 314 -0.18 14.88 29.99
C PRO A 314 1.15 14.36 30.56
N GLU A 315 1.43 14.62 31.84
CA GLU A 315 2.67 14.19 32.51
C GLU A 315 2.69 12.67 32.80
N GLY A 316 1.54 12.00 32.73
CA GLY A 316 1.41 10.58 33.05
C GLY A 316 1.84 9.63 31.93
N PHE A 317 2.11 10.13 30.73
CA PHE A 317 2.51 9.31 29.60
C PHE A 317 4.02 9.33 29.37
N ASP A 318 4.64 8.15 29.41
CA ASP A 318 6.07 7.98 29.13
C ASP A 318 6.32 7.82 27.62
N HIS A 319 6.61 8.95 26.96
CA HIS A 319 6.96 8.99 25.55
C HIS A 319 8.21 8.18 25.19
N GLU A 320 9.18 8.08 26.10
CA GLU A 320 10.42 7.34 25.86
C GLU A 320 10.19 5.83 25.95
N ALA A 321 9.32 5.37 26.84
CA ALA A 321 8.91 3.98 26.90
C ALA A 321 8.13 3.54 25.64
N ALA A 322 7.33 4.44 25.07
CA ALA A 322 6.60 4.19 23.83
C ALA A 322 7.44 4.41 22.56
N PHE A 323 8.64 5.01 22.68
CA PHE A 323 9.53 5.25 21.56
C PHE A 323 10.06 3.93 21.00
N GLN A 324 9.69 3.65 19.75
CA GLN A 324 10.06 2.41 19.09
C GLN A 324 11.51 2.46 18.63
N LYS A 325 12.36 1.69 19.30
CA LYS A 325 13.71 1.37 18.81
C LYS A 325 13.58 0.39 17.64
N ALA A 326 14.44 0.53 16.64
CA ALA A 326 14.47 -0.40 15.51
C ALA A 326 14.61 -1.84 16.03
N TRP A 327 13.59 -2.66 15.77
CA TRP A 327 13.58 -4.08 16.07
C TRP A 327 13.99 -4.82 14.81
N SER A 328 15.19 -5.40 14.80
CA SER A 328 15.71 -6.14 13.64
C SER A 328 15.13 -7.55 13.50
N GLY A 329 14.26 -7.98 14.42
CA GLY A 329 13.97 -9.40 14.61
C GLY A 329 15.18 -10.16 15.16
N ASP A 330 15.04 -11.48 15.25
CA ASP A 330 16.21 -12.36 15.22
C ASP A 330 16.90 -12.19 13.85
N PRO A 331 18.23 -12.27 13.76
CA PRO A 331 18.92 -12.17 12.48
C PRO A 331 18.34 -13.20 11.49
N PHE A 332 17.68 -12.72 10.45
CA PHE A 332 17.17 -13.58 9.38
C PHE A 332 18.35 -14.17 8.62
N ASP A 333 18.55 -15.49 8.73
CA ASP A 333 19.57 -16.19 7.94
C ASP A 333 19.08 -16.32 6.49
N ASN A 334 19.27 -15.24 5.73
CA ASN A 334 18.87 -15.14 4.34
C ASN A 334 19.46 -16.28 3.48
N ASN A 335 20.65 -16.77 3.84
CA ASN A 335 21.30 -17.85 3.12
C ASN A 335 20.61 -19.20 3.36
N ALA A 336 20.21 -19.49 4.61
CA ALA A 336 19.46 -20.69 4.93
C ALA A 336 18.09 -20.69 4.25
N TRP A 337 17.35 -19.58 4.35
CA TRP A 337 16.01 -19.46 3.74
C TRP A 337 16.06 -19.55 2.21
N THR A 338 16.98 -18.85 1.55
CA THR A 338 17.15 -18.93 0.08
C THR A 338 17.54 -20.33 -0.36
N LYS A 339 18.33 -21.06 0.43
CA LYS A 339 18.71 -22.44 0.14
C LYS A 339 17.53 -23.42 0.30
N GLU A 340 16.62 -23.14 1.23
CA GLU A 340 15.46 -23.98 1.52
C GLU A 340 14.26 -23.71 0.60
N HIS A 341 14.03 -22.44 0.24
CA HIS A 341 12.82 -22.01 -0.48
C HIS A 341 13.11 -21.33 -1.83
N GLY A 342 14.35 -20.91 -2.10
CA GLY A 342 14.72 -20.15 -3.30
C GLY A 342 14.75 -20.97 -4.59
N ASP A 343 14.57 -22.29 -4.52
CA ASP A 343 14.51 -23.18 -5.69
C ASP A 343 13.08 -23.39 -6.22
N GLY A 344 12.08 -22.73 -5.62
CA GLY A 344 10.68 -22.79 -6.03
C GLY A 344 9.98 -24.12 -5.74
N LYS A 345 10.62 -25.08 -5.05
CA LYS A 345 9.99 -26.37 -4.68
C LYS A 345 8.80 -26.22 -3.73
N THR A 346 8.72 -25.11 -3.01
CA THR A 346 7.59 -24.80 -2.12
C THR A 346 6.26 -24.69 -2.88
N TYR A 347 6.29 -24.47 -4.20
CA TYR A 347 5.11 -24.47 -5.08
C TYR A 347 4.88 -25.79 -5.82
N ALA A 348 5.76 -26.79 -5.66
CA ALA A 348 5.64 -28.11 -6.27
C ALA A 348 4.81 -29.09 -5.41
N ALA A 349 4.51 -28.72 -4.17
CA ALA A 349 3.70 -29.50 -3.24
C ALA A 349 2.35 -28.82 -2.97
N ALA A 350 1.51 -28.74 -4.01
CA ALA A 350 0.07 -28.55 -3.92
C ALA A 350 -0.62 -29.26 -5.09
#